data_AF-A0A401UA21-F1
#
_entry.id   AF-A0A401UA21-F1
#
_cell.length_a   1.000
_cell.length_b   1.000
_cell.length_c   1.000
_cell.angle_alpha   90.00
_cell.angle_beta   90.00
_cell.angle_gamma   90.00
#
_symmetry.space_group_name_H-M   'P 1'
#
loop_
_entity.id
_entity.type
_entity.pdbx_description
1 polymer ?
#
loop_
_entity_poly.entity_id
_entity_poly.type
_entity_poly.pdbx_seq_one_letter_code
_entity_poly.pdbx_strand_id
1 'polypeptide(L)'
;MKNVDFKTSNYFSWHVHAMAAGLVIIALVVFAKSILGGFAILLVCAIIFTTHYRLKIDFEKKEYRDYLWIFGLKDGKKYSFDALAYFFIKTNRVSQTMGLKAANTTVVKEVYDAYLKFSDDEKLHVISSNTKAKILKKLIPVAENLNIKILDYTDGEAKVIS
;
A
#
# COMPACT_ATOMS: atom_id res chain seq x y z
N MET A 1 15.79 12.85 8.38
CA MET A 1 14.45 12.36 8.81
C MET A 1 14.58 10.89 9.20
N LYS A 2 14.22 10.50 10.44
CA LYS A 2 14.63 9.20 11.03
C LYS A 2 13.81 7.97 10.62
N ASN A 3 12.61 8.13 10.06
CA ASN A 3 11.71 7.03 9.71
C ASN A 3 10.80 7.49 8.58
N VAL A 4 10.58 6.66 7.56
CA VAL A 4 9.59 6.95 6.51
C VAL A 4 8.53 5.85 6.53
N ASP A 5 7.27 6.28 6.70
CA ASP A 5 6.09 5.41 6.68
C ASP A 5 5.41 5.56 5.31
N PHE A 6 5.43 4.49 4.55
CA PHE A 6 4.77 4.38 3.26
C PHE A 6 3.46 3.61 3.45
N LYS A 7 2.34 4.27 3.12
CA LYS A 7 1.06 3.58 2.95
C LYS A 7 1.10 2.83 1.62
N THR A 8 1.38 1.54 1.68
CA THR A 8 1.50 0.66 0.50
C THR A 8 0.14 0.35 -0.14
N SER A 9 -0.87 -0.04 0.64
CA SER A 9 -2.22 -0.32 0.13
C SER A 9 -3.24 -0.55 1.24
N ASN A 10 -4.54 -0.48 0.90
CA ASN A 10 -5.60 -0.98 1.78
C ASN A 10 -5.53 -2.52 1.82
N TYR A 11 -5.53 -3.11 3.02
CA TYR A 11 -5.50 -4.58 3.20
C TYR A 11 -6.73 -5.24 2.57
N PHE A 12 -7.90 -4.70 2.87
CA PHE A 12 -9.16 -5.19 2.38
C PHE A 12 -9.54 -4.50 1.08
N SER A 13 -10.07 -5.27 0.12
CA SER A 13 -10.58 -4.73 -1.13
C SER A 13 -11.74 -3.75 -0.87
N TRP A 14 -12.03 -2.90 -1.85
CA TRP A 14 -13.20 -2.02 -1.79
C TRP A 14 -14.51 -2.79 -1.55
N HIS A 15 -14.63 -4.00 -2.10
CA HIS A 15 -15.79 -4.86 -1.91
C HIS A 15 -15.98 -5.28 -0.45
N VAL A 16 -14.88 -5.59 0.26
CA VAL A 16 -14.94 -5.96 1.67
C VAL A 16 -15.35 -4.76 2.54
N HIS A 17 -14.91 -3.54 2.20
CA HIS A 17 -15.38 -2.33 2.87
C HIS A 17 -16.88 -2.08 2.61
N ALA A 18 -17.37 -2.32 1.39
CA ALA A 18 -18.79 -2.23 1.07
C ALA A 18 -19.63 -3.27 1.83
N MET A 19 -19.14 -4.51 1.93
CA MET A 19 -19.77 -5.55 2.75
C MET A 19 -19.79 -5.18 4.24
N ALA A 20 -18.70 -4.63 4.77
CA ALA A 20 -18.63 -4.16 6.15
C ALA A 20 -19.64 -3.03 6.40
N ALA A 21 -19.83 -2.09 5.45
CA ALA A 21 -20.86 -1.06 5.55
C ALA A 21 -22.28 -1.66 5.59
N GLY A 22 -22.56 -2.68 4.77
CA GLY A 22 -23.83 -3.43 4.83
C GLY A 22 -24.04 -4.14 6.17
N LEU A 23 -22.99 -4.75 6.73
CA LEU A 23 -23.03 -5.39 8.05
C LEU A 23 -23.28 -4.40 9.19
N VAL A 24 -22.82 -3.14 9.08
CA VAL A 24 -23.16 -2.09 10.07
C VAL A 24 -24.66 -1.82 10.10
N ILE A 25 -25.33 -1.80 8.94
CA ILE A 25 -26.80 -1.61 8.88
C ILE A 25 -27.49 -2.79 9.55
N ILE A 26 -27.04 -4.02 9.29
CA ILE A 26 -27.56 -5.24 9.93
C ILE A 26 -27.31 -5.18 11.45
N ALA A 27 -26.15 -4.70 11.89
CA ALA A 27 -25.83 -4.55 13.30
C ALA A 27 -26.81 -3.63 14.04
N LEU A 28 -27.25 -2.54 13.41
CA LEU A 28 -28.26 -1.63 13.97
C LEU A 28 -29.62 -2.32 14.16
N VAL A 29 -30.04 -3.15 13.21
CA VAL A 29 -31.28 -3.94 13.30
C VAL A 29 -31.17 -5.02 14.38
N VAL A 30 -30.01 -5.69 14.46
CA VAL A 30 -29.75 -6.71 15.49
C VAL A 30 -29.67 -6.07 16.88
N PHE A 31 -29.17 -4.83 16.99
CA PHE A 31 -29.12 -4.08 18.25
C PHE A 31 -30.49 -3.94 18.91
N ALA A 32 -31.55 -3.81 18.10
CA ALA A 32 -32.93 -3.74 18.58
C ALA A 32 -33.45 -5.06 19.18
N LYS A 33 -32.83 -6.21 18.86
CA LYS A 33 -33.21 -7.54 19.36
C LYS A 33 -32.24 -8.10 20.40
N SER A 34 -30.95 -7.79 20.26
CA SER A 34 -29.89 -8.26 21.14
C SER A 34 -28.73 -7.27 21.10
N ILE A 35 -28.56 -6.54 22.20
CA ILE A 35 -27.43 -5.61 22.41
C ILE A 35 -26.10 -6.35 22.21
N LEU A 36 -25.98 -7.56 22.77
CA LEU A 36 -24.73 -8.34 22.69
C LEU A 36 -24.41 -8.75 21.24
N GLY A 37 -25.42 -9.15 20.46
CA GLY A 37 -25.26 -9.49 19.05
C GLY A 37 -24.90 -8.28 18.19
N GLY A 38 -25.51 -7.13 18.46
CA GLY A 38 -25.19 -5.87 17.77
C GLY A 38 -23.75 -5.42 18.01
N PHE A 39 -23.28 -5.50 19.26
CA PHE A 39 -21.88 -5.21 19.60
C PHE A 39 -20.90 -6.18 18.94
N ALA A 40 -21.19 -7.48 18.91
CA ALA A 40 -20.32 -8.45 18.27
C ALA A 40 -20.11 -8.14 16.77
N ILE A 41 -21.19 -7.80 16.05
CA ILE A 41 -21.11 -7.46 14.62
C ILE A 41 -20.36 -6.14 14.41
N LEU A 42 -20.62 -5.12 15.24
CA LEU A 42 -19.90 -3.85 15.18
C LEU A 42 -18.40 -4.01 15.41
N LEU A 43 -18.00 -4.89 16.33
CA LEU A 43 -16.60 -5.18 16.60
C LEU A 43 -15.91 -5.79 15.37
N VAL A 44 -16.56 -6.73 14.68
CA VAL A 44 -16.06 -7.31 13.43
C VAL A 44 -15.91 -6.22 12.35
N CYS A 45 -16.91 -5.35 12.18
CA CYS A 45 -16.82 -4.24 11.23
C CYS A 45 -15.67 -3.28 11.59
N ALA A 46 -15.49 -2.94 12.87
CA ALA A 46 -14.42 -2.06 13.33
C ALA A 46 -13.03 -2.64 13.01
N ILE A 47 -12.86 -3.96 13.14
CA ILE A 47 -11.62 -4.65 12.74
C ILE A 47 -11.39 -4.48 11.24
N ILE A 48 -12.39 -4.73 10.40
CA ILE A 48 -12.26 -4.62 8.94
C ILE A 48 -11.87 -3.21 8.52
N PHE A 49 -12.54 -2.18 9.04
CA PHE A 49 -12.25 -0.79 8.71
C PHE A 49 -10.90 -0.30 9.24
N THR A 50 -10.45 -0.82 10.39
CA THR A 50 -9.19 -0.37 11.00
C THR A 50 -7.98 -1.10 10.44
N THR A 51 -8.17 -2.28 9.84
CA THR A 51 -7.07 -3.11 9.31
C THR A 51 -6.48 -2.51 8.03
N HIS A 52 -5.24 -2.02 8.10
CA HIS A 52 -4.52 -1.55 6.92
C HIS A 52 -3.04 -1.92 6.94
N TYR A 53 -2.50 -2.19 5.75
CA TYR A 53 -1.08 -2.47 5.56
C TYR A 53 -0.29 -1.16 5.57
N ARG A 54 0.82 -1.18 6.30
CA ARG A 54 1.80 -0.10 6.29
C ARG A 54 3.20 -0.69 6.18
N LEU A 55 4.01 -0.04 5.37
CA LEU A 55 5.43 -0.30 5.26
C LEU A 55 6.16 0.82 5.99
N LYS A 56 6.92 0.47 7.02
CA LYS A 56 7.82 1.42 7.68
C LYS A 56 9.25 1.04 7.40
N ILE A 57 10.02 2.00 6.89
CA ILE A 57 11.45 1.83 6.66
C ILE A 57 12.18 2.71 7.69
N ASP A 58 13.01 2.06 8.51
CA ASP A 58 13.91 2.67 9.47
C ASP A 58 15.34 2.62 8.91
N PHE A 59 15.82 3.78 8.48
CA PHE A 59 17.11 3.92 7.81
C PHE A 59 18.29 3.97 8.80
N GLU A 60 18.07 4.27 10.08
CA GLU A 60 19.14 4.26 11.09
C GLU A 60 19.47 2.82 11.50
N LYS A 61 18.43 2.00 11.67
CA LYS A 61 18.58 0.59 12.04
C LYS A 61 18.80 -0.33 10.84
N LYS A 62 18.66 0.23 9.63
CA LYS A 62 18.60 -0.52 8.37
C LYS A 62 17.59 -1.67 8.44
N GLU A 63 16.40 -1.37 8.96
CA GLU A 63 15.30 -2.33 9.10
C GLU A 63 14.07 -1.82 8.35
N TYR A 64 13.42 -2.67 7.57
CA TYR A 64 12.07 -2.43 7.09
C TYR A 64 11.08 -3.33 7.83
N ARG A 65 9.88 -2.81 8.06
CA ARG A 65 8.81 -3.53 8.73
C ARG A 65 7.54 -3.40 7.91
N ASP A 66 7.13 -4.51 7.32
CA ASP A 66 5.77 -4.69 6.84
C ASP A 66 4.89 -5.06 8.04
N TYR A 67 3.99 -4.16 8.41
CA TYR A 67 3.08 -4.40 9.51
C TYR A 67 1.63 -4.18 9.12
N LEU A 68 0.83 -5.12 9.60
CA LEU A 68 -0.60 -5.04 9.69
C LEU A 68 -0.94 -4.20 10.92
N TRP A 69 -1.62 -3.08 10.70
CA TRP A 69 -2.14 -2.30 11.80
C TRP A 69 -3.61 -2.65 12.00
N ILE A 70 -3.92 -3.38 13.07
CA ILE A 70 -5.29 -3.72 13.48
C ILE A 70 -5.54 -3.06 14.83
N PHE A 71 -6.50 -2.14 14.89
CA PHE A 71 -7.01 -1.62 16.15
C PHE A 71 -5.92 -1.14 17.14
N GLY A 72 -4.88 -0.46 16.64
CA GLY A 72 -3.75 -0.02 17.48
C GLY A 72 -2.58 -1.00 17.56
N LEU A 73 -2.83 -2.29 17.36
CA LEU A 73 -1.82 -3.35 17.39
C LEU A 73 -1.07 -3.46 16.05
N LYS A 74 0.25 -3.40 16.11
CA LYS A 74 1.15 -3.49 14.94
C LYS A 74 1.75 -4.89 14.89
N ASP A 75 1.12 -5.78 14.15
CA ASP A 75 1.65 -7.11 13.91
C ASP A 75 2.39 -7.14 12.57
N GLY A 76 3.61 -7.64 12.54
CA GLY A 76 4.43 -7.52 11.34
C GLY A 76 5.88 -7.92 11.52
N LYS A 77 6.42 -8.57 10.48
CA LYS A 77 7.79 -9.05 10.42
C LYS A 77 8.75 -7.88 10.17
N LYS A 78 9.86 -7.89 10.89
CA LYS A 78 10.98 -7.00 10.65
C LYS A 78 11.98 -7.72 9.76
N TYR A 79 12.53 -6.98 8.81
CA TYR A 79 13.57 -7.45 7.91
C TYR A 79 14.71 -6.46 7.95
N SER A 80 15.93 -6.94 8.14
CA SER A 80 17.15 -6.12 8.09
C SER A 80 17.68 -6.07 6.66
N PHE A 81 18.18 -4.93 6.22
CA PHE A 81 18.86 -4.74 4.94
C PHE A 81 20.24 -4.13 5.18
N ASP A 82 21.25 -4.46 4.37
CA ASP A 82 22.61 -4.00 4.66
C ASP A 82 22.95 -2.65 3.98
N ALA A 83 22.49 -2.45 2.75
CA ALA A 83 22.66 -1.20 2.03
C ALA A 83 21.54 -0.95 1.01
N LEU A 84 21.27 0.33 0.76
CA LEU A 84 20.34 0.80 -0.25
C LEU A 84 21.10 1.02 -1.55
N ALA A 85 20.64 0.43 -2.65
CA ALA A 85 21.28 0.62 -3.96
C ALA A 85 20.70 1.84 -4.67
N TYR A 86 19.40 1.82 -4.96
CA TYR A 86 18.70 2.89 -5.69
C TYR A 86 17.19 2.73 -5.62
N PHE A 87 16.46 3.82 -5.81
CA PHE A 87 15.05 3.75 -6.16
C PHE A 87 14.89 3.54 -7.66
N PHE A 88 13.88 2.78 -8.09
CA PHE A 88 13.50 2.72 -9.48
C PHE A 88 11.99 2.86 -9.67
N ILE A 89 11.59 3.56 -10.73
CA ILE A 89 10.19 3.76 -11.11
C ILE A 89 9.93 2.98 -12.38
N LYS A 90 8.87 2.17 -12.39
CA LYS A 90 8.45 1.38 -13.55
C LYS A 90 7.00 1.70 -13.88
N THR A 91 6.69 1.85 -15.17
CA THR A 91 5.31 1.90 -15.64
C THR A 91 4.75 0.48 -15.74
N ASN A 92 3.60 0.27 -15.12
CA ASN A 92 2.87 -0.98 -15.16
C ASN A 92 1.48 -0.75 -15.76
N ARG A 93 1.12 -1.56 -16.75
CA ARG A 93 -0.21 -1.53 -17.36
C ARG A 93 -1.10 -2.52 -16.63
N VAL A 94 -1.93 -2.01 -15.74
CA VAL A 94 -2.92 -2.83 -15.06
C VAL A 94 -4.15 -2.87 -15.95
N SER A 95 -4.34 -3.99 -16.64
CA SER A 95 -5.56 -4.27 -17.39
C SER A 95 -6.58 -4.90 -16.45
N GLN A 96 -7.67 -4.20 -16.18
CA GLN A 96 -8.81 -4.77 -15.47
C GLN A 96 -9.90 -5.08 -16.48
N THR A 97 -10.10 -6.36 -16.78
CA THR A 97 -11.22 -6.83 -17.58
C THR A 97 -12.43 -6.96 -16.67
N MET A 98 -13.40 -6.07 -16.83
CA MET A 98 -14.70 -6.18 -16.18
C MET A 98 -15.65 -6.92 -17.13
N GLY A 99 -15.91 -8.20 -16.84
CA GLY A 99 -16.91 -8.98 -17.55
C GLY A 99 -18.30 -8.76 -16.96
N LEU A 100 -19.18 -8.04 -17.68
CA LEU A 100 -20.62 -8.18 -17.50
C LEU A 100 -21.13 -9.19 -18.54
N LYS A 101 -22.14 -10.00 -18.19
CA LYS A 101 -22.75 -11.03 -19.06
C LYS A 101 -23.24 -10.52 -20.43
N ALA A 102 -23.29 -9.21 -20.67
CA ALA A 102 -23.69 -8.58 -21.94
C ALA A 102 -22.60 -7.70 -22.59
N ALA A 103 -21.48 -7.41 -21.90
CA ALA A 103 -20.40 -6.58 -22.44
C ALA A 103 -19.10 -6.78 -21.65
N ASN A 104 -17.99 -6.97 -22.36
CA ASN A 104 -16.65 -6.96 -21.78
C ASN A 104 -16.04 -5.58 -21.99
N THR A 105 -15.87 -4.82 -20.90
CA THR A 105 -15.13 -3.56 -20.94
C THR A 105 -13.77 -3.78 -20.31
N THR A 106 -12.72 -3.67 -21.12
CA THR A 106 -11.33 -3.71 -20.65
C THR A 106 -10.90 -2.29 -20.33
N VAL A 107 -10.74 -1.97 -19.04
CA VAL A 107 -10.16 -0.71 -18.61
C VAL A 107 -8.67 -0.93 -18.44
N VAL A 108 -7.88 -0.40 -19.38
CA VAL A 108 -6.42 -0.36 -19.27
C VAL A 108 -6.05 0.89 -18.48
N LYS A 109 -5.45 0.70 -17.31
CA LYS A 109 -4.97 1.80 -16.47
C LYS A 109 -3.46 1.76 -16.38
N GLU A 110 -2.81 2.86 -16.74
CA GLU A 110 -1.38 3.03 -16.52
C GLU A 110 -1.12 3.44 -15.08
N VAL A 111 -0.34 2.62 -14.36
CA VAL A 111 0.05 2.85 -12.97
C VAL A 111 1.57 2.93 -12.93
N TYR A 112 2.10 3.92 -12.22
CA TYR A 112 3.51 4.05 -11.96
C TYR A 112 3.81 3.38 -10.62
N ASP A 113 4.72 2.42 -10.62
CA ASP A 113 5.16 1.70 -9.43
C ASP A 113 6.60 2.11 -9.10
N ALA A 114 6.84 2.54 -7.88
CA ALA A 114 8.17 2.81 -7.37
C ALA A 114 8.62 1.68 -6.43
N TYR A 115 9.84 1.22 -6.67
CA TYR A 115 10.50 0.18 -5.93
C TYR A 115 11.82 0.70 -5.35
N LEU A 116 12.20 0.16 -4.21
CA LEU A 116 13.51 0.33 -3.61
C LEU A 116 14.29 -0.96 -3.81
N LYS A 117 15.49 -0.86 -4.39
CA LYS A 117 16.40 -1.98 -4.53
C LYS A 117 17.43 -1.93 -3.42
N PHE A 118 17.56 -3.03 -2.68
CA PHE A 118 18.64 -3.24 -1.72
C PHE A 118 19.87 -3.82 -2.42
N SER A 119 21.03 -3.72 -1.79
CA SER A 119 22.28 -4.28 -2.32
C SER A 119 22.25 -5.80 -2.48
N ASP A 120 21.40 -6.49 -1.71
CA ASP A 120 21.26 -7.96 -1.73
C ASP A 120 20.30 -8.47 -2.83
N ASP A 121 20.10 -7.67 -3.89
CA ASP A 121 19.21 -7.93 -5.04
C ASP A 121 17.70 -8.02 -4.71
N GLU A 122 17.33 -7.90 -3.43
CA GLU A 122 15.94 -7.76 -2.99
C GLU A 122 15.33 -6.43 -3.46
N LYS A 123 14.08 -6.51 -3.93
CA LYS A 123 13.27 -5.36 -4.35
C LYS A 123 12.06 -5.22 -3.45
N LEU A 124 11.86 -4.01 -2.93
CA LEU A 124 10.73 -3.66 -2.08
C LEU A 124 9.81 -2.71 -2.83
N HIS A 125 8.52 -3.04 -2.91
CA HIS A 125 7.52 -2.11 -3.44
C HIS A 125 7.26 -1.01 -2.41
N VAL A 126 7.46 0.24 -2.81
CA VAL A 126 7.39 1.40 -1.89
C VAL A 126 6.07 2.11 -2.04
N ILE A 127 5.70 2.45 -3.28
CA ILE A 127 4.49 3.22 -3.57
C ILE A 127 4.05 3.01 -5.01
N SER A 128 2.73 2.95 -5.22
CA SER A 128 2.09 2.98 -6.52
C SER A 128 1.21 4.22 -6.66
N SER A 129 1.16 4.80 -7.86
CA SER A 129 0.32 5.97 -8.14
C SER A 129 -0.03 6.07 -9.62
N ASN A 130 -1.20 6.60 -9.92
CA ASN A 130 -1.64 6.87 -11.30
C ASN A 130 -0.89 8.04 -11.94
N THR A 131 -0.08 8.77 -11.17
CA THR A 131 0.62 9.97 -11.62
C THR A 131 2.07 9.95 -11.16
N LYS A 132 3.00 10.01 -12.11
CA LYS A 132 4.45 10.09 -11.90
C LYS A 132 4.86 11.24 -10.97
N ALA A 133 4.30 12.44 -11.15
CA ALA A 133 4.59 13.60 -10.31
C ALA A 133 4.32 13.36 -8.81
N LYS A 134 3.28 12.57 -8.47
CA LYS A 134 2.97 12.23 -7.07
C LYS A 134 4.02 11.29 -6.45
N ILE A 135 4.61 10.41 -7.27
CA ILE A 135 5.69 9.51 -6.85
C ILE A 135 6.95 10.33 -6.62
N LEU A 136 7.36 11.11 -7.62
CA LEU A 136 8.57 11.95 -7.53
C LEU A 136 8.51 12.91 -6.35
N LYS A 137 7.37 13.57 -6.11
CA LYS A 137 7.20 14.47 -4.95
C LYS A 137 7.42 13.78 -3.60
N LYS A 138 7.20 12.47 -3.51
CA LYS A 138 7.45 11.67 -2.30
C LYS A 138 8.84 11.03 -2.29
N LEU A 139 9.37 10.65 -3.45
CA LEU A 139 10.67 9.99 -3.56
C LEU A 139 11.84 10.96 -3.49
N ILE A 140 11.78 12.12 -4.15
CA ILE A 140 12.87 13.12 -4.17
C ILE A 140 13.35 13.47 -2.75
N PRO A 141 12.49 13.90 -1.81
CA PRO A 141 12.97 14.24 -0.46
C PRO A 141 13.52 13.03 0.30
N VAL A 142 13.12 11.81 -0.05
CA VAL A 142 13.64 10.58 0.58
C VAL A 142 15.00 10.22 -0.04
N ALA A 143 15.15 10.34 -1.35
CA ALA A 143 16.37 10.07 -2.09
C ALA A 143 17.49 11.06 -1.74
N GLU A 144 17.16 12.36 -1.64
CA GLU A 144 18.10 13.41 -1.18
C GLU A 144 18.60 13.14 0.24
N ASN A 145 17.70 12.79 1.17
CA ASN A 145 18.06 12.48 2.55
C ASN A 145 18.93 11.22 2.68
N LEU A 146 18.79 10.27 1.77
CA LEU A 146 19.51 9.00 1.78
C LEU A 146 20.72 8.98 0.86
N ASN A 147 20.94 10.05 0.08
CA ASN A 147 21.98 10.17 -0.93
C ASN A 147 21.99 8.97 -1.91
N ILE A 148 20.80 8.59 -2.38
CA ILE A 148 20.62 7.49 -3.34
C ILE A 148 19.98 7.99 -4.63
N LYS A 149 20.30 7.32 -5.74
CA LYS A 149 19.82 7.71 -7.07
C LYS A 149 18.39 7.21 -7.31
N ILE A 150 17.60 7.97 -8.08
CA ILE A 150 16.31 7.54 -8.60
C ILE A 150 16.49 7.20 -10.08
N LEU A 151 16.22 5.95 -10.46
CA LEU A 151 16.23 5.48 -11.84
C LEU A 151 14.80 5.40 -12.38
N ASP A 152 14.52 6.15 -13.43
CA ASP A 152 13.22 6.16 -14.08
C ASP A 152 13.23 5.25 -15.30
N TYR A 153 12.46 4.16 -15.25
CA TYR A 153 12.27 3.20 -16.34
C TYR A 153 10.90 3.37 -17.03
N THR A 154 10.26 4.53 -16.90
CA THR A 154 8.94 4.82 -17.48
C THR A 154 8.92 4.64 -19.00
N ASP A 155 10.00 5.02 -19.69
CA ASP A 155 10.10 5.07 -21.15
C ASP A 155 10.88 3.89 -21.75
N GLY A 156 11.19 2.85 -20.96
CA GLY A 156 12.03 1.72 -21.39
C GLY A 156 13.54 1.98 -21.35
N GLU A 157 13.97 3.24 -21.24
CA GLU A 157 15.36 3.65 -20.98
C GLU A 157 15.51 4.16 -19.55
N ALA A 158 16.62 3.81 -18.90
CA ALA A 158 16.93 4.24 -17.53
C ALA A 158 17.35 5.72 -17.53
N LYS A 159 16.46 6.61 -17.10
CA LYS A 159 16.79 8.04 -16.87
C LYS A 159 17.15 8.24 -15.40
N VAL A 160 18.38 8.71 -15.15
CA VAL A 160 18.80 9.08 -13.80
C VAL A 160 18.16 10.42 -13.44
N ILE A 161 17.34 10.44 -12.41
CA ILE A 161 16.78 11.65 -11.82
C ILE A 161 17.65 11.95 -10.59
N SER A 162 18.49 12.97 -10.69
CA SER A 162 19.32 13.50 -9.59
C SER A 162 18.57 14.56 -8.81
#